data_AF-A0A930XNG2-F1
#
_entry.id   AF-A0A930XNG2-F1
#
_cell.length_a   1.000
_cell.length_b   1.000
_cell.length_c   1.000
_cell.angle_alpha   90.00
_cell.angle_beta   90.00
_cell.angle_gamma   90.00
#
_symmetry.space_group_name_H-M   'P 1'
#
loop_
_entity.id
_entity.type
_entity.pdbx_description
1 polymer ?
#
loop_
_entity_poly.entity_id
_entity_poly.type
_entity_poly.pdbx_seq_one_letter_code
_entity_poly.pdbx_strand_id
1 'polypeptide(L)'
;MVPPHEPLPWQCNTDTTLVPLTFDGETVGFLKPEYALRLVDLLNDEKRYRRALKLACEELVRRSNGRLGTTEMLFKEYLERAKTPSIGTPAIALLLRHRQEELGVTDKEFVQFCDSYRLSPDKLQAIDDGDTLIEHTMVASLARILGLPLEDVIQIAGE
;
A
#
# COMPACT_ATOMS: atom_id res chain seq x y z
N MET A 1 -39.21 -36.50 -5.88
CA MET A 1 -37.97 -36.45 -5.08
C MET A 1 -37.30 -35.13 -5.40
N VAL A 2 -37.30 -34.21 -4.45
CA VAL A 2 -36.62 -32.90 -4.56
C VAL A 2 -35.22 -33.08 -3.95
N PRO A 3 -34.12 -32.71 -4.63
CA PRO A 3 -32.79 -32.83 -4.03
C PRO A 3 -32.66 -31.84 -2.87
N PRO A 4 -31.88 -32.17 -1.82
CA PRO A 4 -31.79 -31.36 -0.62
C PRO A 4 -31.15 -30.01 -0.94
N HIS A 5 -31.80 -28.95 -0.45
CA HIS A 5 -31.39 -27.55 -0.57
C HIS A 5 -29.91 -27.35 -0.18
N GLU A 6 -29.04 -27.11 -1.14
CA GLU A 6 -27.77 -26.44 -0.87
C GLU A 6 -28.07 -25.02 -0.36
N PRO A 7 -27.49 -24.60 0.78
CA PRO A 7 -27.74 -23.28 1.32
C PRO A 7 -27.17 -22.21 0.39
N LEU A 8 -27.97 -21.18 0.14
CA LEU A 8 -27.59 -20.08 -0.72
C LEU A 8 -26.44 -19.27 -0.07
N PRO A 9 -25.55 -18.63 -0.85
CA PRO A 9 -24.36 -17.94 -0.30
C PRO A 9 -24.65 -16.84 0.74
N TRP A 10 -25.88 -16.32 0.74
CA TRP A 10 -26.38 -15.29 1.64
C TRP A 10 -27.19 -15.83 2.83
N GLN A 11 -27.44 -17.14 2.92
CA GLN A 11 -28.07 -17.74 4.08
C GLN A 11 -27.06 -17.83 5.23
N CYS A 12 -27.28 -17.05 6.28
CA CYS A 12 -26.61 -17.23 7.57
C CYS A 12 -27.04 -18.58 8.15
N ASN A 13 -26.16 -19.58 8.06
CA ASN A 13 -26.35 -20.84 8.76
C ASN A 13 -26.10 -20.59 10.26
N THR A 14 -27.13 -20.78 11.09
CA THR A 14 -27.08 -20.54 12.54
C THR A 14 -26.13 -21.46 13.28
N ASP A 15 -25.70 -22.55 12.64
CA ASP A 15 -24.73 -23.50 13.19
C ASP A 15 -23.27 -23.10 12.92
N THR A 16 -23.03 -22.02 12.18
CA THR A 16 -21.67 -21.57 11.87
C THR A 16 -21.08 -20.84 13.07
N THR A 17 -20.05 -21.42 13.70
CA THR A 17 -19.31 -20.75 14.78
C THR A 17 -18.59 -19.53 14.23
N LEU A 18 -18.90 -18.35 14.76
CA LEU A 18 -18.23 -17.09 14.42
C LEU A 18 -17.34 -16.63 15.57
N VAL A 19 -16.22 -16.01 15.24
CA VAL A 19 -15.24 -15.46 16.19
C VAL A 19 -15.42 -13.94 16.26
N PRO A 20 -15.55 -13.33 17.44
CA PRO A 20 -15.65 -11.88 17.57
C PRO A 20 -14.31 -11.22 17.22
N LEU A 21 -14.37 -10.17 16.41
CA LEU A 21 -13.27 -9.26 16.13
C LEU A 21 -13.39 -8.05 17.06
N THR A 22 -12.35 -7.80 17.84
CA THR A 22 -12.31 -6.68 18.79
C THR A 22 -11.26 -5.65 18.41
N PHE A 23 -11.62 -4.37 18.47
CA PHE A 23 -10.70 -3.24 18.33
C PHE A 23 -10.90 -2.30 19.52
N ASP A 24 -9.82 -1.98 20.23
CA ASP A 24 -9.83 -1.15 21.45
C ASP A 24 -10.84 -1.58 22.53
N GLY A 25 -10.99 -2.89 22.71
CA GLY A 25 -11.93 -3.47 23.67
C GLY A 25 -13.39 -3.55 23.20
N GLU A 26 -13.73 -2.93 22.07
CA GLU A 26 -15.06 -3.00 21.47
C GLU A 26 -15.15 -4.08 20.40
N THR A 27 -16.27 -4.80 20.34
CA THR A 27 -16.51 -5.79 19.28
C THR A 27 -16.97 -5.07 18.01
N VAL A 28 -16.10 -5.05 17.01
CA VAL A 28 -16.34 -4.36 15.73
C VAL A 28 -16.88 -5.29 14.64
N GLY A 29 -16.92 -6.60 14.89
CA GLY A 29 -17.51 -7.55 13.95
C GLY A 29 -17.37 -9.01 14.35
N PHE A 30 -17.83 -9.89 13.47
CA PHE A 30 -17.73 -11.34 13.63
C PHE A 30 -17.20 -11.98 12.35
N LEU A 31 -16.24 -12.90 12.51
CA LEU A 31 -15.50 -13.51 11.41
C LEU A 31 -15.71 -15.02 11.42
N LYS A 32 -15.66 -15.65 10.24
CA LYS A 32 -15.50 -17.11 10.21
C LYS A 32 -14.12 -17.50 10.76
N PRO A 33 -13.98 -18.65 11.45
CA PRO A 33 -12.73 -19.06 12.08
C PRO A 33 -11.55 -19.16 11.10
N GLU A 34 -11.82 -19.59 9.87
CA GLU A 34 -10.84 -19.66 8.78
C GLU A 34 -10.22 -18.29 8.43
N TYR A 35 -11.01 -17.22 8.45
CA TYR A 35 -10.52 -15.86 8.23
C TYR A 35 -9.83 -15.30 9.47
N ALA A 36 -10.33 -15.62 10.65
CA ALA A 36 -9.71 -15.23 11.91
C ALA A 36 -8.28 -15.79 12.04
N LEU A 37 -8.07 -17.07 11.69
CA LEU A 37 -6.74 -17.68 11.67
C LEU A 37 -5.79 -16.97 10.71
N ARG A 38 -6.24 -16.71 9.47
CA ARG A 38 -5.42 -15.97 8.49
C ARG A 38 -5.07 -14.57 8.97
N LEU A 39 -6.03 -13.86 9.58
CA LEU A 39 -5.79 -12.53 10.16
C LEU A 39 -4.76 -12.60 11.30
N VAL A 40 -4.87 -13.59 12.19
CA VAL A 40 -3.92 -13.80 13.28
C VAL A 40 -2.52 -14.09 12.73
N ASP A 41 -2.40 -14.94 11.71
CA ASP A 41 -1.12 -15.25 11.07
C ASP A 41 -0.50 -13.98 10.44
N LEU A 42 -1.29 -13.20 9.70
CA LEU A 42 -0.85 -11.97 9.04
C LEU A 42 -0.42 -10.89 10.06
N LEU A 43 -1.17 -10.71 11.15
CA LEU A 43 -0.85 -9.77 12.23
C LEU A 43 0.37 -10.21 13.04
N ASN A 44 0.55 -11.51 13.24
CA ASN A 44 1.74 -12.04 13.90
C ASN A 44 2.98 -11.93 13.01
N ASP A 45 2.82 -12.07 11.70
CA ASP A 45 3.89 -11.89 10.72
C ASP A 45 4.40 -10.45 10.70
N GLU A 46 3.55 -9.44 10.75
CA GLU A 46 4.02 -8.04 10.84
C GLU A 46 4.88 -7.82 12.09
N LYS A 47 4.43 -8.29 13.25
CA LYS A 47 5.20 -8.22 14.51
C LYS A 47 6.51 -8.99 14.40
N ARG A 48 6.51 -10.14 13.73
CA ARG A 48 7.68 -10.97 13.50
C ARG A 48 8.69 -10.28 12.59
N TYR A 49 8.25 -9.68 11.48
CA TYR A 49 9.11 -8.94 10.54
C TYR A 49 9.73 -7.72 11.19
N ARG A 50 8.95 -6.92 11.94
CA ARG A 50 9.47 -5.77 12.70
C ARG A 50 10.53 -6.20 13.72
N ARG A 51 10.29 -7.31 14.44
CA ARG A 51 11.25 -7.86 15.40
C ARG A 51 12.52 -8.36 14.72
N ALA A 52 12.40 -9.04 13.58
CA ALA A 52 13.54 -9.51 12.80
C ALA A 52 14.38 -8.34 12.26
N LEU A 53 13.74 -7.30 11.74
CA LEU A 53 14.40 -6.07 11.29
C LEU A 53 15.14 -5.38 12.44
N LYS A 54 14.50 -5.25 13.60
CA LYS A 54 15.15 -4.67 14.80
C LYS A 54 16.40 -5.46 15.20
N LEU A 55 16.31 -6.79 15.26
CA LEU A 55 17.47 -7.65 15.57
C LEU A 55 18.58 -7.51 14.52
N ALA A 56 18.23 -7.37 13.24
CA ALA A 56 19.21 -7.14 12.17
C ALA A 56 19.91 -5.78 12.30
N CYS A 57 19.17 -4.72 12.62
CA CYS A 57 19.73 -3.39 12.89
C CYS A 57 20.66 -3.40 14.12
N GLU A 58 20.25 -4.05 15.22
CA GLU A 58 21.08 -4.21 16.42
C GLU A 58 22.38 -4.97 16.11
N GLU A 59 22.30 -6.02 15.30
CA GLU A 59 23.45 -6.79 14.86
C GLU A 59 24.41 -5.99 13.97
N LEU A 60 23.89 -5.20 13.04
CA LEU A 60 24.69 -4.33 12.17
C LEU A 60 25.42 -3.25 12.97
N VAL A 61 24.75 -2.61 13.93
CA VAL A 61 25.35 -1.61 14.82
C VAL A 61 26.42 -2.23 15.70
N ARG A 62 26.16 -3.44 16.23
CA ARG A 62 27.13 -4.20 17.04
C ARG A 62 28.40 -4.53 16.24
N ARG A 63 28.26 -4.96 14.98
CA ARG A 63 29.40 -5.28 14.09
C ARG A 63 30.21 -4.06 13.69
N SER A 64 29.57 -2.90 13.60
CA SER A 64 30.24 -1.63 13.27
C SER A 64 30.76 -0.86 14.49
N ASN A 65 30.82 -1.52 15.67
CA ASN A 65 31.30 -0.96 16.93
C ASN A 65 30.52 0.29 17.39
N GLY A 66 29.28 0.44 16.91
CA GLY A 66 28.39 1.55 17.23
C GLY A 66 27.67 1.38 18.57
N ARG A 67 27.08 2.47 19.08
CA ARG A 67 26.29 2.43 20.32
C ARG A 67 24.88 1.90 20.05
N LEU A 68 24.43 0.92 20.84
CA LEU A 68 23.08 0.35 20.71
C LEU A 68 21.93 1.36 20.92
N GLY A 69 22.21 2.52 21.57
CA GLY A 69 21.22 3.59 21.75
C GLY A 69 20.78 4.29 20.46
N THR A 70 21.56 4.24 19.38
CA THR A 70 21.17 4.78 18.06
C THR A 70 20.36 3.81 17.21
N THR A 71 20.18 2.56 17.66
CA THR A 71 19.53 1.53 16.86
C THR A 71 18.04 1.81 16.64
N GLU A 72 17.35 2.39 17.64
CA GLU A 72 15.93 2.74 17.44
C GLU A 72 15.74 3.92 16.48
N MET A 73 16.67 4.86 16.47
CA MET A 73 16.65 5.96 15.51
C MET A 73 16.86 5.42 14.09
N LEU A 74 17.83 4.51 13.90
CA LEU A 74 18.07 3.86 12.62
C LEU A 74 16.90 2.96 12.20
N PHE A 75 16.35 2.16 13.11
CA PHE A 75 15.17 1.33 12.84
C PHE A 75 13.97 2.17 12.38
N LYS A 76 13.74 3.30 13.06
CA LYS A 76 12.71 4.27 12.65
C LYS A 76 13.01 4.87 11.28
N GLU A 77 14.24 5.30 11.03
CA GLU A 77 14.66 5.84 9.73
C GLU A 77 14.50 4.82 8.59
N TYR A 78 14.86 3.55 8.83
CA TYR A 78 14.65 2.46 7.87
C TYR A 78 13.17 2.21 7.61
N LEU A 79 12.33 2.23 8.65
CA LEU A 79 10.89 2.10 8.48
C LEU A 79 10.31 3.29 7.70
N GLU A 80 10.72 4.52 7.99
CA GLU A 80 10.28 5.69 7.21
C GLU A 80 10.70 5.61 5.75
N ARG A 81 11.93 5.13 5.45
CA ARG A 81 12.39 4.90 4.06
C ARG A 81 11.66 3.76 3.36
N ALA A 82 11.26 2.75 4.11
CA ALA A 82 10.54 1.59 3.59
C ALA A 82 9.03 1.83 3.47
N LYS A 83 8.50 2.92 4.03
CA LYS A 83 7.09 3.27 3.86
C LYS A 83 6.82 3.58 2.41
N THR A 84 5.81 2.91 1.88
CA THR A 84 5.17 3.27 0.63
C THR A 84 4.68 4.72 0.74
N PRO A 85 5.13 5.64 -0.13
CA PRO A 85 4.67 7.02 -0.09
C PRO A 85 3.16 7.07 -0.33
N SER A 86 2.45 7.73 0.58
CA SER A 86 0.98 7.85 0.54
C SER A 86 0.48 9.19 0.03
N ILE A 87 1.33 10.23 0.04
CA ILE A 87 1.01 11.60 -0.37
C ILE A 87 2.23 12.22 -1.10
N GLY A 88 1.98 13.22 -1.94
CA GLY A 88 2.95 14.01 -2.67
C GLY A 88 3.39 13.37 -3.98
N THR A 89 4.33 14.04 -4.65
CA THR A 89 4.96 13.57 -5.90
C THR A 89 5.44 12.10 -5.82
N PRO A 90 6.08 11.63 -4.72
CA PRO A 90 6.50 10.23 -4.63
C PRO A 90 5.35 9.21 -4.66
N ALA A 91 4.17 9.58 -4.13
CA ALA A 91 2.99 8.72 -4.17
C ALA A 91 2.43 8.66 -5.60
N ILE A 92 2.39 9.79 -6.31
CA ILE A 92 1.99 9.84 -7.72
C ILE A 92 2.95 9.04 -8.61
N ALA A 93 4.27 9.17 -8.41
CA ALA A 93 5.27 8.39 -9.13
C ALA A 93 5.06 6.89 -8.95
N LEU A 94 4.81 6.45 -7.72
CA LEU A 94 4.50 5.06 -7.42
C LEU A 94 3.22 4.59 -8.12
N LEU A 95 2.16 5.39 -8.09
CA LEU A 95 0.90 5.07 -8.77
C LEU A 95 1.07 4.97 -10.28
N LEU A 96 1.89 5.82 -10.89
CA LEU A 96 2.22 5.76 -12.31
C LEU A 96 2.98 4.47 -12.65
N ARG A 97 3.92 4.06 -11.79
CA ARG A 97 4.64 2.79 -11.96
C ARG A 97 3.71 1.58 -11.84
N HIS A 98 2.83 1.57 -10.85
CA HIS A 98 1.81 0.53 -10.72
C HIS A 98 0.92 0.47 -11.96
N ARG A 99 0.54 1.65 -12.47
CA ARG A 99 -0.27 1.75 -13.70
C ARG A 99 0.47 1.20 -14.92
N GLN A 100 1.76 1.45 -15.04
CA GLN A 100 2.59 0.86 -16.09
C GLN A 100 2.62 -0.67 -16.01
N GLU A 101 2.80 -1.21 -14.80
CA GLU A 101 2.82 -2.66 -14.54
C GLU A 101 1.46 -3.30 -14.88
N GLU A 102 0.35 -2.66 -14.50
CA GLU A 102 -1.02 -3.10 -14.85
C GLU A 102 -1.26 -3.13 -16.36
N LEU A 103 -0.72 -2.16 -17.09
CA LEU A 103 -0.83 -2.08 -18.55
C LEU A 103 0.11 -3.08 -19.24
N GLY A 104 1.14 -3.59 -18.55
CA GLY A 104 2.10 -4.53 -19.10
C GLY A 104 2.95 -3.95 -20.23
N VAL A 105 3.20 -2.63 -20.21
CA VAL A 105 3.89 -1.90 -21.27
C VAL A 105 5.34 -1.56 -20.88
N THR A 106 6.19 -1.41 -21.88
CA THR A 106 7.57 -0.95 -21.70
C THR A 106 7.62 0.53 -21.32
N ASP A 107 8.75 0.98 -20.75
CA ASP A 107 8.93 2.39 -20.35
C ASP A 107 8.67 3.36 -21.51
N LYS A 108 9.14 3.00 -22.72
CA LYS A 108 8.93 3.84 -23.92
C LYS A 108 7.47 3.94 -24.32
N GLU A 109 6.74 2.84 -24.25
CA GLU A 109 5.30 2.80 -24.55
C GLU A 109 4.51 3.57 -23.48
N PHE A 110 4.91 3.46 -22.22
CA PHE A 110 4.29 4.18 -21.12
C PHE A 110 4.49 5.69 -21.23
N VAL A 111 5.69 6.15 -21.60
CA VAL A 111 5.95 7.57 -21.86
C VAL A 111 5.05 8.10 -22.97
N GLN A 112 4.88 7.35 -24.07
CA GLN A 112 3.97 7.72 -25.17
C GLN A 112 2.51 7.72 -24.73
N PHE A 113 2.11 6.76 -23.90
CA PHE A 113 0.79 6.71 -23.31
C PHE A 113 0.50 7.96 -22.47
N CYS A 114 1.40 8.33 -21.56
CA CYS A 114 1.29 9.54 -20.74
C CYS A 114 1.24 10.83 -21.59
N ASP A 115 2.06 10.90 -22.65
CA ASP A 115 2.09 12.04 -23.56
C ASP A 115 0.75 12.22 -24.30
N SER A 116 0.06 11.11 -24.64
CA SER A 116 -1.29 11.16 -25.23
C SER A 116 -2.35 11.81 -24.32
N TYR A 117 -2.11 11.80 -22.99
CA TYR A 117 -2.93 12.49 -21.99
C TYR A 117 -2.38 13.87 -21.61
N ARG A 118 -1.46 14.43 -22.41
CA ARG A 118 -0.83 15.74 -22.18
C ARG A 118 0.08 15.81 -20.95
N LEU A 119 0.60 14.68 -20.50
CA LEU A 119 1.68 14.63 -19.52
C LEU A 119 2.99 14.46 -20.28
N SER A 120 3.71 15.57 -20.49
CA SER A 120 4.94 15.55 -21.30
C SER A 120 6.02 14.65 -20.69
N PRO A 121 6.93 14.08 -21.50
CA PRO A 121 8.03 13.26 -21.02
C PRO A 121 8.88 13.95 -19.96
N ASP A 122 9.15 15.25 -20.12
CA ASP A 122 9.92 16.04 -19.14
C ASP A 122 9.20 16.14 -17.79
N LYS A 123 7.88 16.32 -17.80
CA LYS A 123 7.07 16.36 -16.57
C LYS A 123 6.98 14.99 -15.91
N LEU A 124 6.86 13.93 -16.72
CA LEU A 124 6.85 12.55 -16.23
C LEU A 124 8.19 12.19 -15.57
N GLN A 125 9.31 12.55 -16.21
CA GLN A 125 10.65 12.38 -15.64
C GLN A 125 10.81 13.16 -14.33
N ALA A 126 10.38 14.42 -14.30
CA ALA A 126 10.46 15.24 -13.09
C ALA A 126 9.59 14.72 -11.92
N ILE A 127 8.49 14.00 -12.21
CA ILE A 127 7.71 13.28 -11.20
C ILE A 127 8.50 12.09 -10.67
N ASP A 128 9.12 11.30 -11.56
CA ASP A 128 9.87 10.09 -11.18
C ASP A 128 11.12 10.43 -10.35
N ASP A 129 11.79 11.53 -10.70
CA ASP A 129 12.94 12.06 -9.95
C ASP A 129 12.53 12.72 -8.60
N GLY A 130 11.23 13.01 -8.42
CA GLY A 130 10.73 13.72 -7.24
C GLY A 130 11.06 15.21 -7.20
N ASP A 131 11.52 15.77 -8.32
CA ASP A 131 12.06 17.13 -8.44
C ASP A 131 10.98 18.20 -8.73
N THR A 132 9.71 17.81 -8.86
CA THR A 132 8.61 18.73 -9.20
C THR A 132 7.38 18.51 -8.32
N LEU A 133 6.76 19.61 -7.90
CA LEU A 133 5.44 19.62 -7.27
C LEU A 133 4.36 19.37 -8.34
N ILE A 134 3.37 18.56 -8.01
CA ILE A 134 2.24 18.29 -8.90
C ILE A 134 1.42 19.57 -9.03
N GLU A 135 1.49 20.20 -10.21
CA GLU A 135 0.69 21.40 -10.50
C GLU A 135 -0.79 21.02 -10.71
N HIS A 136 -1.72 21.88 -10.29
CA HIS A 136 -3.16 21.76 -10.63
C HIS A 136 -3.43 21.47 -12.12
N THR A 137 -2.61 21.98 -13.03
CA THR A 137 -2.76 21.72 -14.47
C THR A 137 -2.52 20.25 -14.86
N MET A 138 -1.76 19.52 -14.06
CA MET A 138 -1.39 18.12 -14.28
C MET A 138 -2.41 17.15 -13.69
N VAL A 139 -3.16 17.57 -12.65
CA VAL A 139 -4.12 16.74 -11.91
C VAL A 139 -5.14 16.07 -12.85
N ALA A 140 -5.71 16.82 -13.80
CA ALA A 140 -6.70 16.27 -14.72
C ALA A 140 -6.11 15.24 -15.70
N SER A 141 -4.83 15.33 -16.03
CA SER A 141 -4.14 14.34 -16.86
C SER A 141 -3.79 13.10 -16.04
N LEU A 142 -3.27 13.30 -14.82
CA LEU A 142 -2.94 12.23 -13.88
C LEU A 142 -4.17 11.40 -13.50
N ALA A 143 -5.31 12.04 -13.22
CA ALA A 143 -6.58 11.35 -12.96
C ALA A 143 -6.99 10.41 -14.09
N ARG A 144 -6.82 10.83 -15.35
CA ARG A 144 -7.14 10.01 -16.52
C ARG A 144 -6.17 8.84 -16.72
N ILE A 145 -4.87 9.08 -16.53
CA ILE A 145 -3.82 8.07 -16.65
C ILE A 145 -4.01 6.98 -15.58
N LEU A 146 -4.19 7.41 -14.32
CA LEU A 146 -4.34 6.54 -13.15
C LEU A 146 -5.72 5.89 -13.05
N GLY A 147 -6.73 6.40 -13.76
CA GLY A 147 -8.10 5.91 -13.65
C GLY A 147 -8.77 6.24 -12.31
N LEU A 148 -8.31 7.30 -11.64
CA LEU A 148 -8.81 7.76 -10.34
C LEU A 148 -9.71 9.00 -10.52
N PRO A 149 -10.69 9.24 -9.62
CA PRO A 149 -11.42 10.49 -9.62
C PRO A 149 -10.48 11.65 -9.29
N LEU A 150 -10.84 12.85 -9.75
CA LEU A 150 -9.99 14.04 -9.66
C LEU A 150 -9.69 14.43 -8.20
N GLU A 151 -10.68 14.25 -7.31
CA GLU A 151 -10.60 14.54 -5.87
C GLU A 151 -9.54 13.67 -5.18
N ASP A 152 -9.49 12.38 -5.51
CA ASP A 152 -8.49 11.46 -4.95
C ASP A 152 -7.07 11.86 -5.38
N VAL A 153 -6.89 12.28 -6.64
CA VAL A 153 -5.58 12.72 -7.12
C VAL A 153 -5.14 14.02 -6.45
N ILE A 154 -6.05 14.95 -6.17
CA ILE A 154 -5.75 16.18 -5.40
C ILE A 154 -5.30 15.81 -3.99
N GLN A 155 -6.07 14.94 -3.33
CA GLN A 155 -5.76 14.48 -1.98
C GLN A 155 -4.40 13.79 -1.89
N ILE A 156 -4.07 12.95 -2.88
CA ILE A 156 -2.79 12.24 -2.94
C ILE A 156 -1.67 13.20 -3.34
N ALA A 157 -1.90 14.19 -4.20
CA ALA A 157 -0.90 15.19 -4.57
C ALA A 157 -0.47 16.08 -3.38
N GLY A 158 -1.31 16.19 -2.34
CA GLY A 158 -1.01 16.91 -1.11
C GLY A 158 -1.26 18.41 -1.20
N GLU A 159 -2.19 18.84 -2.06
CA GLU A 159 -2.74 20.22 -2.10
C GLU A 159 -3.89 20.41 -1.11
#